data_AF-A0AA39JSE1-F1
#
_entry.id   AF-A0AA39JSE1-F1
#
_cell.length_a   1.000
_cell.length_b   1.000
_cell.length_c   1.000
_cell.angle_alpha   90.00
_cell.angle_beta   90.00
_cell.angle_gamma   90.00
#
_symmetry.space_group_name_H-M   'P 1'
#
loop_
_entity.id
_entity.type
_entity.pdbx_description
1 polymer ?
#
loop_
_entity_poly.entity_id
_entity_poly.type
_entity_poly.pdbx_seq_one_letter_code
_entity_poly.pdbx_strand_id
1 'polypeptide(L)'
;MSPSSMIFLALAFCFLLHSSFLFPAVSAQSDFDWGSIEPTENLSWVDCYSDYQCTRFQVPVDYSNEDGDKAALAVIKLPAQSETEYKGTVLINPGGPGLSGVTALISFNSLAVSVIGNQYDIVGFDPRGVANSTPRAEFFLSKEEHYQWLASTDHWATAVNTTSDQIPHLWASAQVIAELAKERDNGILNYISTDNVARDMLRISEAAGQEKLQYWGFSYGTVLGSTFAAMFPDKVERMVLDGVVDVDGYYSGDWRNGLVDADKDMESFFDGCVAAGPNACAFYAPTAEEISDNLDSLYDSLLIQPVPVVSSSFYGFVDYSVLRYAIWNALYEPYIYFSTLAEGLASLAAGNGTIIYEMQATAYDPSSVYDNSWEAEIAISCGDALNNTDSVADLFAYWDDVKGLSTFANLLLIKQRISCSSVDLLLSARVC
;
A
#
# COMPACT_ATOMS: atom_id res chain seq x y z
N MET A 1 32.68 -15.16 -23.98
CA MET A 1 32.36 -15.69 -22.63
C MET A 1 31.20 -16.65 -22.79
N SER A 2 31.26 -17.84 -22.21
CA SER A 2 30.24 -18.87 -22.45
C SER A 2 28.96 -18.59 -21.63
N PRO A 3 27.80 -19.12 -22.05
CA PRO A 3 26.53 -18.92 -21.34
C PRO A 3 26.59 -19.39 -19.87
N SER A 4 27.45 -20.37 -19.59
CA SER A 4 27.68 -20.92 -18.25
C SER A 4 28.39 -19.95 -17.29
N SER A 5 29.07 -18.92 -17.82
CA SER A 5 29.74 -17.89 -17.01
C SER A 5 28.84 -16.73 -16.60
N MET A 6 27.66 -16.56 -17.23
CA MET A 6 26.66 -15.57 -16.80
C MET A 6 25.81 -16.07 -15.64
N ILE A 7 25.57 -17.39 -15.56
CA ILE A 7 24.78 -18.02 -14.48
C ILE A 7 25.51 -17.97 -13.14
N PHE A 8 26.85 -18.04 -13.15
CA PHE A 8 27.65 -17.94 -11.93
C PHE A 8 27.81 -16.51 -11.38
N LEU A 9 27.63 -15.47 -12.21
CA LEU A 9 27.57 -14.09 -11.71
C LEU A 9 26.20 -13.75 -11.10
N ALA A 10 25.12 -14.38 -11.56
CA ALA A 10 23.78 -14.23 -10.99
C ALA A 10 23.65 -14.91 -9.61
N LEU A 11 24.28 -16.08 -9.42
CA LEU A 11 24.19 -16.83 -8.16
C LEU A 11 25.09 -16.28 -7.03
N ALA A 12 26.15 -15.54 -7.36
CA ALA A 12 27.02 -14.92 -6.36
C ALA A 12 26.47 -13.59 -5.80
N PHE A 13 25.45 -13.01 -6.43
CA PHE A 13 24.76 -11.80 -5.95
C PHE A 13 23.56 -12.11 -5.04
N CYS A 14 23.06 -13.35 -5.03
CA CYS A 14 21.96 -13.78 -4.14
C CYS A 14 22.34 -13.87 -2.65
N PHE A 15 23.63 -13.90 -2.31
CA PHE A 15 24.08 -14.09 -0.92
C PHE A 15 24.32 -12.79 -0.13
N LEU A 16 24.05 -11.60 -0.71
CA LEU A 16 24.26 -10.31 -0.04
C LEU A 16 23.03 -9.37 -0.03
N LEU A 17 21.85 -9.88 -0.41
CA LEU A 17 20.57 -9.17 -0.31
C LEU A 17 19.64 -9.98 0.60
N HIS A 18 19.80 -9.85 1.91
CA HIS A 18 18.93 -10.47 2.93
C HIS A 18 18.24 -9.41 3.80
N SER A 19 17.96 -8.23 3.25
CA SER A 19 17.35 -7.14 4.03
C SER A 19 16.53 -6.19 3.16
N SER A 20 15.64 -6.74 2.35
CA SER A 20 14.60 -5.98 1.66
C SER A 20 13.24 -6.53 2.10
N PHE A 21 12.84 -6.09 3.29
CA PHE A 21 11.51 -6.31 3.85
C PHE A 21 10.43 -5.65 2.97
N LEU A 22 9.21 -6.20 2.98
CA LEU A 22 8.03 -5.56 2.42
C LEU A 22 7.84 -4.21 3.07
N PHE A 23 7.97 -3.17 2.26
CA PHE A 23 8.44 -1.87 2.67
C PHE A 23 9.76 -2.04 3.44
N PRO A 24 10.93 -1.60 2.90
CA PRO A 24 11.85 -1.02 3.85
C PRO A 24 10.97 -0.09 4.69
N ALA A 25 11.01 -0.19 6.02
CA ALA A 25 11.04 1.05 6.77
C ALA A 25 12.10 1.83 6.01
N VAL A 26 11.64 2.74 5.15
CA VAL A 26 12.51 3.47 4.25
C VAL A 26 13.36 4.19 5.25
N SER A 27 14.54 3.61 5.49
CA SER A 27 15.58 4.22 6.28
C SER A 27 15.73 5.52 5.55
N ALA A 28 15.24 6.58 6.20
CA ALA A 28 15.09 7.89 5.64
C ALA A 28 16.46 8.29 5.11
N GLN A 29 16.69 8.05 3.82
CA GLN A 29 17.99 8.30 3.25
C GLN A 29 18.01 9.79 2.95
N SER A 30 18.65 10.51 3.87
CA SER A 30 18.69 11.96 4.05
C SER A 30 17.34 12.58 4.42
N ASP A 31 17.25 13.11 5.64
CA ASP A 31 16.16 13.97 6.13
C ASP A 31 16.08 15.24 5.28
N PHE A 32 15.53 15.12 4.07
CA PHE A 32 15.16 16.28 3.29
C PHE A 32 13.96 16.92 3.97
N ASP A 33 14.16 18.14 4.47
CA ASP A 33 13.11 18.91 5.13
C ASP A 33 12.17 19.51 4.08
N TRP A 34 11.06 18.83 3.80
CA TRP A 34 10.00 19.35 2.92
C TRP A 34 9.43 20.69 3.42
N GLY A 35 9.46 20.95 4.73
CA GLY A 35 9.04 22.23 5.30
C GLY A 35 9.93 23.41 4.91
N SER A 36 11.14 23.14 4.42
CA SER A 36 12.08 24.17 3.95
C SER A 36 11.76 24.71 2.54
N ILE A 37 10.92 24.00 1.77
CA ILE A 37 10.45 24.48 0.45
C ILE A 37 9.19 25.33 0.65
N GLU A 38 9.24 26.57 0.17
CA GLU A 38 8.06 27.42 0.08
C GLU A 38 7.12 26.90 -1.04
N PRO A 39 5.84 26.62 -0.76
CA PRO A 39 4.90 26.20 -1.80
C PRO A 39 4.67 27.29 -2.86
N THR A 40 4.66 26.92 -4.14
CA THR A 40 4.43 27.86 -5.24
C THR A 40 3.45 27.33 -6.29
N GLU A 41 2.77 28.25 -7.00
CA GLU A 41 1.85 27.93 -8.11
C GLU A 41 2.56 27.43 -9.38
N ASN A 42 3.89 27.57 -9.45
CA ASN A 42 4.72 26.98 -10.51
C ASN A 42 5.61 25.88 -9.92
N LEU A 43 6.13 24.98 -10.75
CA LEU A 43 7.11 23.98 -10.32
C LEU A 43 8.48 24.63 -10.09
N SER A 44 8.75 25.04 -8.85
CA SER A 44 10.01 25.64 -8.42
C SER A 44 10.91 24.56 -7.83
N TRP A 45 11.76 23.97 -8.67
CA TRP A 45 12.61 22.84 -8.32
C TRP A 45 13.80 23.24 -7.44
N VAL A 46 14.05 22.46 -6.39
CA VAL A 46 15.29 22.48 -5.61
C VAL A 46 15.93 21.10 -5.63
N ASP A 47 17.27 21.03 -5.53
CA ASP A 47 17.95 19.74 -5.44
C ASP A 47 17.60 19.04 -4.11
N CYS A 48 17.31 17.75 -4.19
CA CYS A 48 16.95 16.91 -3.05
C CYS A 48 17.44 15.47 -3.28
N TYR A 49 17.59 14.69 -2.20
CA TYR A 49 17.90 13.25 -2.27
C TYR A 49 19.05 12.86 -3.24
N SER A 50 20.09 13.71 -3.32
CA SER A 50 21.25 13.60 -4.25
C SER A 50 20.94 13.73 -5.74
N ASP A 51 20.12 12.85 -6.31
CA ASP A 51 19.89 12.73 -7.76
C ASP A 51 18.54 13.30 -8.22
N TYR A 52 17.78 13.90 -7.30
CA TYR A 52 16.41 14.33 -7.54
C TYR A 52 16.25 15.84 -7.44
N GLN A 53 15.13 16.29 -7.97
CA GLN A 53 14.61 17.64 -7.78
C GLN A 53 13.25 17.56 -7.11
N CYS A 54 13.03 18.39 -6.09
CA CYS A 54 11.80 18.41 -5.31
C CYS A 54 11.14 19.80 -5.41
N THR A 55 9.83 19.84 -5.30
CA THR A 55 9.07 21.10 -5.21
C THR A 55 7.77 20.90 -4.44
N ARG A 56 7.25 21.98 -3.86
CA ARG A 56 5.92 22.02 -3.24
C ARG A 56 4.99 22.80 -4.15
N PHE A 57 4.16 22.06 -4.88
CA PHE A 57 3.29 22.61 -5.91
C PHE A 57 1.92 22.95 -5.34
N GLN A 58 1.50 24.21 -5.47
CA GLN A 58 0.20 24.67 -4.96
C GLN A 58 -0.93 24.36 -5.93
N VAL A 59 -1.98 23.75 -5.39
CA VAL A 59 -3.26 23.50 -6.06
C VAL A 59 -4.39 24.01 -5.15
N PRO A 60 -5.55 24.39 -5.70
CA PRO A 60 -6.69 24.71 -4.85
C PRO A 60 -7.15 23.47 -4.07
N VAL A 61 -7.49 23.65 -2.80
CA VAL A 61 -8.17 22.61 -2.01
C VAL A 61 -9.50 22.28 -2.68
N ASP A 62 -10.29 23.31 -2.97
CA ASP A 62 -11.58 23.22 -3.65
C ASP A 62 -11.49 23.73 -5.09
N TYR A 63 -11.59 22.84 -6.08
CA TYR A 63 -11.57 23.23 -7.50
C TYR A 63 -12.80 24.02 -7.95
N SER A 64 -13.88 24.07 -7.17
CA SER A 64 -15.01 24.98 -7.44
C SER A 64 -14.72 26.42 -7.01
N ASN A 65 -13.68 26.63 -6.19
CA ASN A 65 -13.22 27.93 -5.71
C ASN A 65 -11.69 28.03 -5.83
N GLU A 66 -11.20 28.30 -7.04
CA GLU A 66 -9.76 28.33 -7.32
C GLU A 66 -8.97 29.39 -6.53
N ASP A 67 -9.64 30.45 -6.05
CA ASP A 67 -9.04 31.52 -5.24
C ASP A 67 -9.06 31.22 -3.72
N GLY A 68 -9.60 30.07 -3.31
CA GLY A 68 -9.69 29.65 -1.92
C GLY A 68 -8.38 29.10 -1.34
N ASP A 69 -8.53 28.30 -0.28
CA ASP A 69 -7.40 27.64 0.38
C ASP A 69 -6.62 26.76 -0.59
N LYS A 70 -5.30 26.65 -0.36
CA LYS A 70 -4.38 25.90 -1.21
C LYS A 70 -3.83 24.68 -0.48
N ALA A 71 -3.79 23.55 -1.18
CA ALA A 71 -2.99 22.40 -0.79
C ALA A 71 -1.60 22.54 -1.45
N ALA A 72 -0.56 22.08 -0.77
CA ALA A 72 0.80 22.02 -1.28
C ALA A 72 1.17 20.55 -1.49
N LEU A 73 1.26 20.14 -2.75
CA LEU A 73 1.65 18.80 -3.15
C LEU A 73 3.17 18.65 -3.13
N ALA A 74 3.68 17.62 -2.46
CA ALA A 74 5.09 17.25 -2.55
C ALA A 74 5.33 16.50 -3.86
N VAL A 75 6.17 17.07 -4.73
CA VAL A 75 6.47 16.51 -6.05
C VAL A 75 7.97 16.28 -6.15
N ILE A 76 8.37 15.05 -6.51
CA ILE A 76 9.75 14.67 -6.77
C ILE A 76 9.93 14.38 -8.26
N LYS A 77 11.10 14.72 -8.79
CA LYS A 77 11.49 14.46 -10.16
C LYS A 77 12.86 13.82 -10.19
N LEU A 78 12.98 12.69 -10.87
CA LEU A 78 14.24 12.17 -11.37
C LEU A 78 14.45 12.74 -12.78
N PRO A 79 15.40 13.67 -12.99
CA PRO A 79 15.59 14.31 -14.29
C PRO A 79 16.00 13.31 -15.38
N ALA A 80 15.57 13.56 -16.62
CA ALA A 80 16.06 12.82 -17.78
C ALA A 80 17.59 12.90 -17.87
N GLN A 81 18.26 11.76 -18.12
CA GLN A 81 19.72 11.72 -18.28
C GLN A 81 20.15 12.00 -19.73
N SER A 82 19.22 11.87 -20.69
CA SER A 82 19.48 12.16 -22.10
C SER A 82 19.53 13.66 -22.36
N GLU A 83 20.71 14.18 -22.74
CA GLU A 83 20.89 15.59 -23.09
C GLU A 83 20.37 15.94 -24.50
N THR A 84 20.13 14.95 -25.37
CA THR A 84 19.83 15.17 -26.80
C THR A 84 18.47 14.66 -27.25
N GLU A 85 17.77 13.86 -26.44
CA GLU A 85 16.49 13.25 -26.80
C GLU A 85 15.49 13.32 -25.64
N TYR A 86 15.14 14.53 -25.19
CA TYR A 86 14.10 14.72 -24.18
C TYR A 86 12.70 14.44 -24.73
N LYS A 87 11.91 13.62 -24.03
CA LYS A 87 10.56 13.18 -24.43
C LYS A 87 9.45 13.62 -23.48
N GLY A 88 9.77 14.49 -22.52
CA GLY A 88 8.80 15.01 -21.56
C GLY A 88 8.84 14.29 -20.21
N THR A 89 7.74 14.43 -19.48
CA THR A 89 7.54 13.97 -18.12
C THR A 89 6.56 12.82 -18.07
N VAL A 90 6.91 11.77 -17.33
CA VAL A 90 6.03 10.65 -16.97
C VAL A 90 5.69 10.74 -15.48
N LEU A 91 4.41 10.92 -15.17
CA LEU A 91 3.91 10.84 -13.80
C LEU A 91 3.75 9.37 -13.38
N ILE A 92 4.15 9.06 -12.16
CA ILE A 92 3.97 7.74 -11.56
C ILE A 92 3.14 7.81 -10.28
N ASN A 93 2.40 6.76 -9.97
CA ASN A 93 1.72 6.62 -8.68
C ASN A 93 1.72 5.15 -8.22
N PRO A 94 2.18 4.86 -6.99
CA PRO A 94 2.33 3.48 -6.49
C PRO A 94 1.00 2.81 -6.08
N GLY A 95 -0.08 3.56 -5.99
CA GLY A 95 -1.35 3.06 -5.47
C GLY A 95 -1.48 3.22 -3.95
N GLY A 96 -1.91 2.15 -3.28
CA GLY A 96 -2.46 2.22 -1.93
C GLY A 96 -4.00 2.14 -1.98
N PRO A 97 -4.75 3.25 -1.83
CA PRO A 97 -4.34 4.66 -1.72
C PRO A 97 -3.53 5.01 -0.46
N GLY A 98 -3.00 6.22 -0.36
CA GLY A 98 -2.26 6.69 0.82
C GLY A 98 -0.75 6.43 0.79
N LEU A 99 -0.23 5.70 -0.22
CA LEU A 99 1.22 5.53 -0.39
C LEU A 99 1.86 6.77 -1.01
N SER A 100 3.07 7.12 -0.53
CA SER A 100 3.86 8.24 -1.02
C SER A 100 4.46 7.96 -2.39
N GLY A 101 4.11 8.78 -3.40
CA GLY A 101 4.75 8.74 -4.71
C GLY A 101 6.19 9.24 -4.68
N VAL A 102 6.53 10.09 -3.70
CA VAL A 102 7.91 10.53 -3.45
C VAL A 102 8.78 9.35 -3.04
N THR A 103 8.39 8.68 -1.96
CA THR A 103 9.10 7.51 -1.43
C THR A 103 9.18 6.40 -2.46
N ALA A 104 8.08 6.14 -3.16
CA ALA A 104 8.01 5.14 -4.22
C ALA A 104 9.07 5.37 -5.31
N LEU A 105 9.18 6.59 -5.85
CA LEU A 105 10.19 6.88 -6.88
C LEU A 105 11.62 6.63 -6.37
N ILE A 106 11.90 7.01 -5.13
CA ILE A 106 13.22 6.77 -4.51
C ILE A 106 13.50 5.27 -4.43
N SER A 107 12.52 4.46 -4.01
CA SER A 107 12.69 3.03 -3.78
C SER A 107 12.89 2.18 -5.05
N PHE A 108 12.25 2.52 -6.18
CA PHE A 108 12.35 1.70 -7.40
C PHE A 108 12.93 2.44 -8.62
N ASN A 109 13.68 3.53 -8.42
CA ASN A 109 14.22 4.38 -9.50
C ASN A 109 14.88 3.59 -10.65
N SER A 110 15.64 2.54 -10.34
CA SER A 110 16.41 1.76 -11.30
C SER A 110 15.49 0.94 -12.20
N LEU A 111 14.41 0.39 -11.63
CA LEU A 111 13.36 -0.27 -12.39
C LEU A 111 12.60 0.76 -13.24
N ALA A 112 12.23 1.90 -12.65
CA ALA A 112 11.52 2.96 -13.36
C ALA A 112 12.28 3.43 -14.61
N VAL A 113 13.56 3.73 -14.48
CA VAL A 113 14.44 4.12 -15.59
C VAL A 113 14.59 3.00 -16.62
N SER A 114 14.63 1.73 -16.19
CA SER A 114 14.75 0.60 -17.12
C SER A 114 13.52 0.41 -18.01
N VAL A 115 12.33 0.76 -17.51
CA VAL A 115 11.04 0.62 -18.22
C VAL A 115 10.69 1.88 -19.00
N ILE A 116 10.76 3.05 -18.37
CA ILE A 116 10.39 4.34 -18.98
C ILE A 116 11.48 4.80 -19.96
N GLY A 117 12.75 4.52 -19.65
CA GLY A 117 13.91 4.99 -20.38
C GLY A 117 14.46 6.31 -19.82
N ASN A 118 15.71 6.60 -20.19
CA ASN A 118 16.48 7.74 -19.67
C ASN A 118 16.18 9.09 -20.39
N GLN A 119 15.13 9.12 -21.20
CA GLN A 119 14.72 10.26 -22.05
C GLN A 119 13.59 11.09 -21.44
N TYR A 120 13.05 10.64 -20.32
CA TYR A 120 11.93 11.25 -19.64
C TYR A 120 12.34 11.76 -18.27
N ASP A 121 11.74 12.87 -17.85
CA ASP A 121 11.65 13.17 -16.43
C ASP A 121 10.66 12.18 -15.81
N ILE A 122 11.06 11.48 -14.76
CA ILE A 122 10.18 10.57 -14.02
C ILE A 122 9.72 11.32 -12.77
N VAL A 123 8.42 11.56 -12.66
CA VAL A 123 7.84 12.40 -11.60
C VAL A 123 6.93 11.58 -10.71
N GLY A 124 7.28 11.49 -9.43
CA GLY A 124 6.40 11.00 -8.37
C GLY A 124 5.79 12.18 -7.63
N PHE A 125 4.61 12.00 -7.06
CA PHE A 125 4.01 13.00 -6.19
C PHE A 125 3.24 12.33 -5.06
N ASP A 126 3.20 12.99 -3.92
CA ASP A 126 2.32 12.61 -2.83
C ASP A 126 0.95 13.26 -3.07
N PRO A 127 -0.15 12.50 -3.21
CA PRO A 127 -1.47 13.09 -3.36
C PRO A 127 -1.84 14.01 -2.19
N ARG A 128 -2.80 14.92 -2.40
CA ARG A 128 -3.41 15.72 -1.31
C ARG A 128 -3.80 14.82 -0.14
N GLY A 129 -3.48 15.23 1.09
CA GLY A 129 -3.71 14.42 2.30
C GLY A 129 -2.66 13.34 2.59
N VAL A 130 -1.70 13.08 1.70
CA VAL A 130 -0.76 11.96 1.80
C VAL A 130 0.67 12.42 2.12
N ALA A 131 1.33 11.75 3.08
CA ALA A 131 2.76 11.84 3.35
C ALA A 131 3.28 13.29 3.45
N ASN A 132 4.10 13.75 2.49
CA ASN A 132 4.74 15.07 2.55
C ASN A 132 3.83 16.22 2.04
N SER A 133 2.67 15.89 1.48
CA SER A 133 1.68 16.88 1.02
C SER A 133 0.87 17.43 2.18
N THR A 134 0.57 18.73 2.14
CA THR A 134 -0.15 19.41 3.22
C THR A 134 -1.37 20.17 2.70
N PRO A 135 -2.48 20.25 3.47
CA PRO A 135 -2.72 19.56 4.74
C PRO A 135 -2.77 18.02 4.61
N ARG A 136 -2.38 17.31 5.68
CA ARG A 136 -2.37 15.83 5.73
C ARG A 136 -3.71 15.31 6.26
N ALA A 137 -4.14 14.14 5.79
CA ALA A 137 -5.27 13.39 6.36
C ALA A 137 -4.75 12.60 7.57
N GLU A 138 -4.74 13.23 8.74
CA GLU A 138 -4.25 12.65 9.99
C GLU A 138 -5.38 12.57 11.01
N PHE A 139 -5.58 11.38 11.59
CA PHE A 139 -6.56 11.17 12.66
C PHE A 139 -5.90 11.17 14.04
N PHE A 140 -4.60 10.96 14.12
CA PHE A 140 -3.82 11.03 15.36
C PHE A 140 -2.95 12.29 15.40
N LEU A 141 -2.71 12.80 16.61
CA LEU A 141 -1.93 14.02 16.84
C LEU A 141 -0.42 13.77 16.76
N SER A 142 0.01 12.51 16.88
CA SER A 142 1.40 12.12 16.72
C SER A 142 1.54 10.65 16.35
N LYS A 143 2.72 10.27 15.87
CA LYS A 143 3.06 8.87 15.61
C LYS A 143 2.92 8.00 16.86
N GLU A 144 3.23 8.52 18.04
CA GLU A 144 3.11 7.78 19.29
C GLU A 144 1.65 7.46 19.63
N GLU A 145 0.72 8.38 19.37
CA GLU A 145 -0.72 8.11 19.52
C GLU A 145 -1.19 7.07 18.51
N HIS A 146 -0.75 7.16 17.24
CA HIS A 146 -1.03 6.15 16.22
C HIS A 146 -0.50 4.76 16.66
N TYR A 147 0.75 4.65 17.09
CA TYR A 147 1.31 3.37 17.56
C TYR A 147 0.62 2.86 18.83
N GLN A 148 0.20 3.74 19.73
CA GLN A 148 -0.62 3.34 20.89
C GLN A 148 -1.98 2.80 20.46
N TRP A 149 -2.62 3.39 19.45
CA TRP A 149 -3.85 2.86 18.88
C TRP A 149 -3.63 1.46 18.28
N LEU A 150 -2.62 1.31 17.42
CA LEU A 150 -2.26 0.02 16.81
C LEU A 150 -1.90 -1.06 17.85
N ALA A 151 -1.32 -0.68 18.99
CA ALA A 151 -0.94 -1.61 20.05
C ALA A 151 -2.09 -1.94 21.04
N SER A 152 -3.10 -1.07 21.16
CA SER A 152 -4.20 -1.21 22.11
C SER A 152 -5.44 -1.86 21.53
N THR A 153 -5.57 -1.83 20.20
CA THR A 153 -6.62 -2.51 19.47
C THR A 153 -6.04 -3.76 18.84
N ASP A 154 -6.82 -4.84 18.82
CA ASP A 154 -6.56 -6.03 18.01
C ASP A 154 -6.71 -5.69 16.50
N HIS A 155 -6.14 -4.57 16.05
CA HIS A 155 -6.27 -4.00 14.70
C HIS A 155 -5.76 -4.94 13.61
N TRP A 156 -4.88 -5.86 14.00
CA TRP A 156 -4.38 -6.93 13.16
C TRP A 156 -5.16 -8.25 13.28
N ALA A 157 -6.09 -8.36 14.23
CA ALA A 157 -7.00 -9.50 14.37
C ALA A 157 -8.09 -9.41 13.29
N THR A 158 -7.64 -9.56 12.06
CA THR A 158 -8.47 -9.82 10.88
C THR A 158 -9.09 -11.21 10.95
N ALA A 159 -8.84 -12.01 11.99
CA ALA A 159 -9.42 -13.33 12.19
C ALA A 159 -10.88 -13.25 12.65
N VAL A 160 -11.74 -12.57 11.86
CA VAL A 160 -13.15 -12.28 12.17
C VAL A 160 -14.02 -13.53 12.37
N ASN A 161 -13.51 -14.71 11.99
CA ASN A 161 -14.16 -16.00 12.16
C ASN A 161 -13.77 -16.74 13.44
N THR A 162 -12.83 -16.21 14.24
CA THR A 162 -12.32 -16.92 15.43
C THR A 162 -13.20 -16.74 16.65
N THR A 163 -13.76 -15.55 16.85
CA THR A 163 -14.70 -15.26 17.94
C THR A 163 -15.88 -14.42 17.45
N SER A 164 -17.05 -14.59 18.09
CA SER A 164 -18.29 -13.92 17.68
C SER A 164 -18.31 -12.41 17.93
N ASP A 165 -17.36 -11.89 18.70
CA ASP A 165 -17.24 -10.48 19.07
C ASP A 165 -16.25 -9.68 18.19
N GLN A 166 -15.49 -10.32 17.29
CA GLN A 166 -14.52 -9.62 16.43
C GLN A 166 -15.19 -8.57 15.54
N ILE A 167 -16.23 -8.93 14.78
CA ILE A 167 -16.94 -7.98 13.91
C ILE A 167 -17.50 -6.79 14.72
N PRO A 168 -18.23 -6.99 15.84
CA PRO A 168 -18.66 -5.90 16.71
C PRO A 168 -17.51 -5.02 17.23
N HIS A 169 -16.37 -5.60 17.63
CA HIS A 169 -15.22 -4.84 18.10
C HIS A 169 -14.58 -4.00 16.99
N LEU A 170 -14.34 -4.58 15.81
CA LEU A 170 -13.78 -3.86 14.66
C LEU A 170 -14.72 -2.75 14.18
N TRP A 171 -16.03 -2.99 14.19
CA TRP A 171 -17.02 -1.95 13.91
C TRP A 171 -16.93 -0.80 14.91
N ALA A 172 -16.85 -1.09 16.22
CA ALA A 172 -16.68 -0.05 17.23
C ALA A 172 -15.36 0.72 17.08
N SER A 173 -14.27 0.03 16.71
CA SER A 173 -12.98 0.65 16.38
C SER A 173 -13.12 1.61 15.19
N ALA A 174 -13.83 1.22 14.14
CA ALA A 174 -14.10 2.09 12.99
C ALA A 174 -14.88 3.36 13.39
N GLN A 175 -15.86 3.24 14.30
CA GLN A 175 -16.60 4.41 14.83
C GLN A 175 -15.67 5.38 15.59
N VAL A 176 -14.73 4.86 16.40
CA VAL A 176 -13.75 5.71 17.10
C VAL A 176 -12.87 6.45 16.11
N ILE A 177 -12.34 5.76 15.10
CA ILE A 177 -11.52 6.38 14.05
C ILE A 177 -12.31 7.47 13.31
N ALA A 178 -13.58 7.22 13.03
CA ALA A 178 -14.40 8.18 12.31
C ALA A 178 -14.70 9.44 13.13
N GLU A 179 -14.94 9.31 14.44
CA GLU A 179 -15.07 10.47 15.32
C GLU A 179 -13.73 11.22 15.47
N LEU A 180 -12.60 10.53 15.58
CA LEU A 180 -11.28 11.17 15.62
C LEU A 180 -11.00 11.98 14.35
N ALA A 181 -11.24 11.39 13.18
CA ALA A 181 -11.08 12.05 11.90
C ALA A 181 -11.96 13.31 11.80
N LYS A 182 -13.21 13.24 12.25
CA LYS A 182 -14.12 14.38 12.26
C LYS A 182 -13.71 15.48 13.24
N GLU A 183 -13.29 15.12 14.45
CA GLU A 183 -12.87 16.09 15.47
C GLU A 183 -11.56 16.78 15.10
N ARG A 184 -10.71 16.11 14.32
CA ARG A 184 -9.35 16.56 13.97
C ARG A 184 -9.21 16.94 12.49
N ASP A 185 -10.31 17.00 11.75
CA ASP A 185 -10.31 17.42 10.36
C ASP A 185 -9.76 18.85 10.25
N ASN A 186 -8.73 19.01 9.44
CA ASN A 186 -8.12 20.29 9.11
C ASN A 186 -8.72 20.90 7.82
N GLY A 187 -9.86 20.37 7.37
CA GLY A 187 -10.62 20.81 6.20
C GLY A 187 -10.27 20.05 4.92
N ILE A 188 -9.31 19.11 4.95
CA ILE A 188 -8.87 18.41 3.76
C ILE A 188 -9.75 17.21 3.40
N LEU A 189 -10.40 16.57 4.38
CA LEU A 189 -11.04 15.26 4.18
C LEU A 189 -12.12 15.28 3.09
N ASN A 190 -12.84 16.39 2.92
CA ASN A 190 -13.85 16.54 1.86
C ASN A 190 -13.26 16.72 0.45
N TYR A 191 -11.94 16.90 0.32
CA TYR A 191 -11.29 17.27 -0.93
C TYR A 191 -10.17 16.32 -1.37
N ILE A 192 -9.94 15.20 -0.68
CA ILE A 192 -8.89 14.20 -1.02
C ILE A 192 -9.34 13.11 -2.00
N SER A 193 -10.57 13.17 -2.49
CA SER A 193 -11.15 12.19 -3.40
C SER A 193 -10.32 11.98 -4.69
N THR A 194 -10.44 10.79 -5.29
CA THR A 194 -9.69 10.42 -6.50
C THR A 194 -9.86 11.43 -7.63
N ASP A 195 -11.06 11.99 -7.81
CA ASP A 195 -11.35 12.97 -8.86
C ASP A 195 -10.64 14.32 -8.64
N ASN A 196 -10.43 14.71 -7.38
CA ASN A 196 -9.62 15.87 -7.05
C ASN A 196 -8.12 15.62 -7.30
N VAL A 197 -7.63 14.41 -6.95
CA VAL A 197 -6.25 14.01 -7.30
C VAL A 197 -6.05 13.94 -8.82
N ALA A 198 -7.06 13.53 -9.59
CA ALA A 198 -6.99 13.55 -11.06
C ALA A 198 -6.87 14.98 -11.62
N ARG A 199 -7.53 15.97 -10.99
CA ARG A 199 -7.34 17.39 -11.32
C ARG A 199 -5.93 17.86 -10.95
N ASP A 200 -5.39 17.41 -9.82
CA ASP A 200 -3.99 17.70 -9.44
C ASP A 200 -3.01 17.20 -10.49
N MET A 201 -3.20 15.96 -10.98
CA MET A 201 -2.37 15.38 -12.05
C MET A 201 -2.40 16.23 -13.32
N LEU A 202 -3.57 16.77 -13.69
CA LEU A 202 -3.67 17.69 -14.83
C LEU A 202 -2.85 18.96 -14.57
N ARG A 203 -2.99 19.57 -13.39
CA ARG A 203 -2.23 20.78 -13.01
C ARG A 203 -0.72 20.54 -12.98
N ILE A 204 -0.26 19.39 -12.47
CA ILE A 204 1.15 19.00 -12.49
C ILE A 204 1.65 18.87 -13.94
N SER A 205 0.89 18.19 -14.82
CA SER A 205 1.25 18.05 -16.24
C SER A 205 1.35 19.40 -16.94
N GLU A 206 0.36 20.29 -16.72
CA GLU A 206 0.34 21.63 -17.29
C GLU A 206 1.52 22.48 -16.81
N ALA A 207 1.80 22.46 -15.50
CA ALA A 207 2.92 23.19 -14.91
C ALA A 207 4.29 22.64 -15.35
N ALA A 208 4.37 21.36 -15.73
CA ALA A 208 5.54 20.76 -16.37
C ALA A 208 5.67 21.11 -17.86
N GLY A 209 4.75 21.93 -18.41
CA GLY A 209 4.75 22.33 -19.82
C GLY A 209 4.19 21.28 -20.78
N GLN A 210 3.47 20.27 -20.27
CA GLN A 210 2.84 19.24 -21.08
C GLN A 210 1.33 19.46 -21.19
N GLU A 211 0.83 19.56 -22.42
CA GLU A 211 -0.60 19.64 -22.71
C GLU A 211 -1.36 18.35 -22.37
N LYS A 212 -0.66 17.21 -22.42
CA LYS A 212 -1.23 15.88 -22.21
C LYS A 212 -0.36 15.04 -21.27
N LEU A 213 -1.03 14.24 -20.46
CA LEU A 213 -0.45 13.38 -19.45
C LEU A 213 0.21 12.14 -20.07
N GLN A 214 1.44 11.87 -19.64
CA GLN A 214 2.07 10.55 -19.73
C GLN A 214 2.09 9.94 -18.32
N TYR A 215 1.52 8.75 -18.13
CA TYR A 215 1.26 8.20 -16.81
C TYR A 215 1.55 6.70 -16.70
N TRP A 216 2.12 6.28 -15.57
CA TRP A 216 2.22 4.89 -15.15
C TRP A 216 1.69 4.73 -13.71
N GLY A 217 0.51 4.14 -13.59
CA GLY A 217 -0.16 3.92 -12.31
C GLY A 217 -0.19 2.44 -11.93
N PHE A 218 0.06 2.16 -10.66
CA PHE A 218 0.05 0.81 -10.09
C PHE A 218 -1.08 0.65 -9.08
N SER A 219 -1.73 -0.51 -9.02
CA SER A 219 -2.73 -0.81 -7.98
C SER A 219 -3.83 0.27 -7.94
N TYR A 220 -4.11 0.94 -6.82
CA TYR A 220 -5.02 2.09 -6.77
C TYR A 220 -4.68 3.22 -7.79
N GLY A 221 -3.41 3.38 -8.17
CA GLY A 221 -3.00 4.27 -9.26
C GLY A 221 -3.69 3.93 -10.60
N THR A 222 -4.15 2.69 -10.78
CA THR A 222 -4.98 2.32 -11.94
C THR A 222 -6.40 2.87 -11.87
N VAL A 223 -6.98 2.98 -10.68
CA VAL A 223 -8.24 3.71 -10.44
C VAL A 223 -8.02 5.18 -10.77
N LEU A 224 -6.96 5.78 -10.21
CA LEU A 224 -6.61 7.17 -10.43
C LEU A 224 -6.41 7.51 -11.92
N GLY A 225 -5.65 6.67 -12.64
CA GLY A 225 -5.45 6.81 -14.08
C GLY A 225 -6.74 6.64 -14.89
N SER A 226 -7.58 5.67 -14.53
CA SER A 226 -8.88 5.45 -15.18
C SER A 226 -9.82 6.64 -14.97
N THR A 227 -9.87 7.19 -13.76
CA THR A 227 -10.66 8.38 -13.42
C THR A 227 -10.15 9.61 -14.16
N PHE A 228 -8.82 9.80 -14.24
CA PHE A 228 -8.24 10.85 -15.07
C PHE A 228 -8.67 10.72 -16.55
N ALA A 229 -8.57 9.52 -17.12
CA ALA A 229 -8.94 9.28 -18.51
C ALA A 229 -10.44 9.52 -18.77
N ALA A 230 -11.30 9.20 -17.81
CA ALA A 230 -12.74 9.46 -17.89
C ALA A 230 -13.07 10.96 -17.80
N MET A 231 -12.38 11.71 -16.94
CA MET A 231 -12.61 13.14 -16.76
C MET A 231 -11.97 14.00 -17.85
N PHE A 232 -10.79 13.61 -18.34
CA PHE A 232 -9.97 14.39 -19.27
C PHE A 232 -9.46 13.53 -20.45
N PRO A 233 -10.35 12.91 -21.25
CA PRO A 233 -9.95 11.97 -22.31
C PRO A 233 -9.01 12.59 -23.34
N ASP A 234 -9.20 13.88 -23.68
CA ASP A 234 -8.35 14.60 -24.63
C ASP A 234 -6.98 15.00 -24.05
N LYS A 235 -6.77 14.80 -22.74
CA LYS A 235 -5.54 15.12 -22.01
C LYS A 235 -4.68 13.90 -21.75
N VAL A 236 -4.95 12.76 -22.37
CA VAL A 236 -4.10 11.57 -22.30
C VAL A 236 -3.19 11.49 -23.54
N GLU A 237 -1.88 11.43 -23.32
CA GLU A 237 -0.89 11.14 -24.37
C GLU A 237 -0.55 9.64 -24.36
N ARG A 238 -0.10 9.13 -23.21
CA ARG A 238 0.22 7.72 -22.98
C ARG A 238 -0.12 7.33 -21.55
N MET A 239 -0.71 6.15 -21.38
CA MET A 239 -1.13 5.68 -20.07
C MET A 239 -0.87 4.18 -19.97
N VAL A 240 -0.18 3.79 -18.91
CA VAL A 240 0.01 2.38 -18.50
C VAL A 240 -0.64 2.22 -17.13
N LEU A 241 -1.53 1.26 -17.03
CA LEU A 241 -2.20 0.87 -15.78
C LEU A 241 -1.78 -0.56 -15.47
N ASP A 242 -1.08 -0.75 -14.35
CA ASP A 242 -0.41 -2.00 -13.98
C ASP A 242 -0.96 -2.53 -12.64
N GLY A 243 -1.42 -3.78 -12.60
CA GLY A 243 -2.27 -4.27 -11.50
C GLY A 243 -3.63 -3.56 -11.48
N VAL A 244 -4.42 -3.77 -12.54
CA VAL A 244 -5.66 -3.04 -12.80
C VAL A 244 -6.76 -3.42 -11.79
N VAL A 245 -7.17 -2.43 -10.99
CA VAL A 245 -8.29 -2.54 -10.06
C VAL A 245 -9.60 -2.44 -10.83
N ASP A 246 -10.60 -3.23 -10.42
CA ASP A 246 -11.97 -3.08 -10.89
C ASP A 246 -12.55 -1.75 -10.39
N VAL A 247 -12.66 -0.77 -11.28
CA VAL A 247 -13.08 0.59 -10.97
C VAL A 247 -14.55 0.65 -10.52
N ASP A 248 -15.42 -0.19 -11.08
CA ASP A 248 -16.83 -0.25 -10.68
C ASP A 248 -16.93 -0.86 -9.27
N GLY A 249 -16.15 -1.91 -8.99
CA GLY A 249 -16.00 -2.49 -7.66
C GLY A 249 -15.47 -1.48 -6.64
N TYR A 250 -14.40 -0.76 -6.96
CA TYR A 250 -13.81 0.28 -6.11
C TYR A 250 -14.83 1.33 -5.67
N TYR A 251 -15.50 1.98 -6.63
CA TYR A 251 -16.44 3.07 -6.32
C TYR A 251 -17.76 2.58 -5.70
N SER A 252 -18.15 1.32 -5.93
CA SER A 252 -19.30 0.72 -5.23
C SER A 252 -18.95 0.18 -3.83
N GLY A 253 -17.67 0.10 -3.49
CA GLY A 253 -17.19 -0.53 -2.25
C GLY A 253 -17.30 -2.06 -2.27
N ASP A 254 -17.35 -2.68 -3.45
CA ASP A 254 -17.37 -4.12 -3.66
C ASP A 254 -16.01 -4.62 -4.15
N TRP A 255 -15.24 -5.20 -3.23
CA TRP A 255 -13.87 -5.64 -3.49
C TRP A 255 -13.76 -7.13 -3.83
N ARG A 256 -14.89 -7.85 -4.03
CA ARG A 256 -14.89 -9.32 -4.22
C ARG A 256 -13.98 -9.79 -5.36
N ASN A 257 -13.85 -8.99 -6.42
CA ASN A 257 -12.99 -9.31 -7.56
C ASN A 257 -11.48 -9.28 -7.22
N GLY A 258 -11.08 -8.62 -6.13
CA GLY A 258 -9.69 -8.51 -5.69
C GLY A 258 -9.11 -9.78 -5.06
N LEU A 259 -9.91 -10.82 -4.82
CA LEU A 259 -9.46 -12.07 -4.17
C LEU A 259 -9.50 -13.30 -5.07
N VAL A 260 -9.92 -13.17 -6.33
CA VAL A 260 -10.18 -14.32 -7.21
C VAL A 260 -8.93 -15.19 -7.45
N ASP A 261 -7.74 -14.61 -7.36
CA ASP A 261 -6.48 -15.29 -7.62
C ASP A 261 -5.63 -15.57 -6.37
N ALA A 262 -5.99 -15.02 -5.20
CA ALA A 262 -5.18 -15.21 -3.98
C ALA A 262 -5.05 -16.68 -3.57
N ASP A 263 -6.14 -17.46 -3.64
CA ASP A 263 -6.08 -18.90 -3.34
C ASP A 263 -5.31 -19.67 -4.43
N LYS A 264 -5.32 -19.21 -5.69
CA LYS A 264 -4.53 -19.82 -6.77
C LYS A 264 -3.03 -19.54 -6.59
N ASP A 265 -2.67 -18.36 -6.11
CA ASP A 265 -1.29 -18.04 -5.77
C ASP A 265 -0.81 -18.90 -4.60
N MET A 266 -1.68 -19.16 -3.63
CA MET A 266 -1.40 -20.11 -2.54
C MET A 266 -1.23 -21.55 -3.07
N GLU A 267 -2.08 -22.01 -3.98
CA GLU A 267 -1.90 -23.29 -4.68
C GLU A 267 -0.56 -23.34 -5.43
N SER A 268 -0.16 -22.24 -6.07
CA SER A 268 1.13 -22.15 -6.78
C SER A 268 2.33 -22.26 -5.84
N PHE A 269 2.22 -21.80 -4.60
CA PHE A 269 3.24 -22.02 -3.57
C PHE A 269 3.39 -23.50 -3.25
N PHE A 270 2.28 -24.23 -3.08
CA PHE A 270 2.30 -25.66 -2.81
C PHE A 270 2.91 -26.45 -3.97
N ASP A 271 2.41 -26.23 -5.19
CA ASP A 271 2.93 -26.88 -6.40
C ASP A 271 4.41 -26.52 -6.64
N GLY A 272 4.77 -25.26 -6.46
CA GLY A 272 6.14 -24.77 -6.59
C GLY A 272 7.08 -25.42 -5.58
N CYS A 273 6.66 -25.60 -4.34
CA CYS A 273 7.44 -26.26 -3.31
C CYS A 273 7.66 -27.76 -3.61
N VAL A 274 6.64 -28.48 -4.11
CA VAL A 274 6.80 -29.86 -4.59
C VAL A 274 7.78 -29.92 -5.76
N ALA A 275 7.62 -29.04 -6.76
CA ALA A 275 8.46 -29.00 -7.95
C ALA A 275 9.92 -28.66 -7.63
N ALA A 276 10.16 -27.80 -6.64
CA ALA A 276 11.50 -27.46 -6.15
C ALA A 276 12.16 -28.64 -5.42
N GLY A 277 11.37 -29.45 -4.73
CA GLY A 277 11.84 -30.63 -4.00
C GLY A 277 12.51 -30.31 -2.65
N PRO A 278 12.90 -31.34 -1.89
CA PRO A 278 13.32 -31.21 -0.49
C PRO A 278 14.64 -30.43 -0.29
N ASN A 279 15.42 -30.24 -1.35
CA ASN A 279 16.68 -29.51 -1.27
C ASN A 279 16.51 -28.00 -1.53
N ALA A 280 15.40 -27.58 -2.11
CA ALA A 280 15.15 -26.19 -2.51
C ALA A 280 13.90 -25.58 -1.87
N CYS A 281 12.98 -26.39 -1.35
CA CYS A 281 11.88 -25.91 -0.51
C CYS A 281 12.03 -26.43 0.93
N ALA A 282 12.17 -25.53 1.90
CA ALA A 282 12.34 -25.89 3.31
C ALA A 282 11.06 -26.48 3.93
N PHE A 283 9.88 -26.11 3.43
CA PHE A 283 8.57 -26.62 3.87
C PHE A 283 8.06 -27.79 3.00
N TYR A 284 8.98 -28.52 2.36
CA TYR A 284 8.64 -29.57 1.41
C TYR A 284 7.86 -30.73 2.03
N ALA A 285 6.83 -31.17 1.29
CA ALA A 285 6.24 -32.50 1.40
C ALA A 285 6.08 -33.12 0.00
N PRO A 286 5.95 -34.47 -0.12
CA PRO A 286 5.80 -35.18 -1.39
C PRO A 286 4.68 -34.71 -2.32
N THR A 287 3.60 -34.13 -1.79
CA THR A 287 2.43 -33.67 -2.56
C THR A 287 1.98 -32.29 -2.11
N ALA A 288 1.32 -31.54 -3.00
CA ALA A 288 0.79 -30.21 -2.69
C ALA A 288 -0.27 -30.28 -1.58
N GLU A 289 -1.10 -31.33 -1.58
CA GLU A 289 -2.08 -31.62 -0.53
C GLU A 289 -1.40 -31.78 0.84
N GLU A 290 -0.30 -32.54 0.94
CA GLU A 290 0.43 -32.68 2.20
C GLU A 290 1.05 -31.35 2.68
N ILE A 291 1.47 -30.46 1.77
CA ILE A 291 1.97 -29.12 2.14
C ILE A 291 0.83 -28.25 2.66
N SER A 292 -0.32 -28.29 2.00
CA SER A 292 -1.54 -27.60 2.45
C SER A 292 -1.98 -28.10 3.83
N ASP A 293 -2.05 -29.41 4.04
CA ASP A 293 -2.42 -30.02 5.32
C ASP A 293 -1.45 -29.64 6.46
N ASN A 294 -0.14 -29.54 6.14
CA ASN A 294 0.86 -29.08 7.10
C ASN A 294 0.65 -27.60 7.46
N LEU A 295 0.25 -26.76 6.51
CA LEU A 295 -0.10 -25.36 6.79
C LEU A 295 -1.38 -25.25 7.63
N ASP A 296 -2.42 -26.03 7.33
CA ASP A 296 -3.64 -26.07 8.13
C ASP A 296 -3.36 -26.51 9.57
N SER A 297 -2.47 -27.48 9.75
CA SER A 297 -2.00 -27.91 11.07
C SER A 297 -1.28 -26.79 11.84
N LEU A 298 -0.54 -25.92 11.15
CA LEU A 298 0.06 -24.74 11.77
C LEU A 298 -1.01 -23.73 12.20
N TYR A 299 -2.01 -23.45 11.36
CA TYR A 299 -3.12 -22.58 11.73
C TYR A 299 -3.85 -23.08 12.97
N ASP A 300 -4.22 -24.36 13.01
CA ASP A 300 -4.90 -24.98 14.15
C ASP A 300 -4.05 -24.92 15.43
N SER A 301 -2.75 -25.19 15.32
CA SER A 301 -1.83 -25.10 16.45
C SER A 301 -1.75 -23.67 17.00
N LEU A 302 -1.69 -22.66 16.13
CA LEU A 302 -1.53 -21.26 16.52
C LEU A 302 -2.79 -20.66 17.15
N LEU A 303 -3.98 -21.21 16.85
CA LEU A 303 -5.22 -20.83 17.54
C LEU A 303 -5.20 -21.22 19.02
N ILE A 304 -4.45 -22.25 19.39
CA ILE A 304 -4.37 -22.77 20.76
C ILE A 304 -3.10 -22.31 21.47
N GLN A 305 -1.98 -22.29 20.76
CA GLN A 305 -0.66 -22.03 21.30
C GLN A 305 0.18 -21.14 20.35
N PRO A 306 0.01 -19.81 20.43
CA PRO A 306 0.87 -18.86 19.74
C PRO A 306 2.36 -19.05 20.09
N VAL A 307 3.25 -18.78 19.13
CA VAL A 307 4.69 -18.95 19.28
C VAL A 307 5.34 -17.62 19.67
N PRO A 308 5.96 -17.48 20.85
CA PRO A 308 6.63 -16.25 21.24
C PRO A 308 7.87 -15.99 20.37
N VAL A 309 8.11 -14.72 20.04
CA VAL A 309 9.25 -14.26 19.24
C VAL A 309 9.99 -13.18 20.01
N VAL A 310 11.30 -13.34 20.14
CA VAL A 310 12.20 -12.35 20.73
C VAL A 310 13.48 -12.31 19.91
N SER A 311 13.74 -11.18 19.28
CA SER A 311 14.98 -10.87 18.56
C SER A 311 15.56 -9.54 19.04
N SER A 312 16.70 -9.12 18.47
CA SER A 312 17.29 -7.80 18.79
C SER A 312 16.43 -6.63 18.32
N SER A 313 15.62 -6.85 17.29
CA SER A 313 14.87 -5.79 16.58
C SER A 313 13.36 -5.91 16.81
N PHE A 314 12.88 -7.07 17.22
CA PHE A 314 11.46 -7.38 17.33
C PHE A 314 11.15 -8.19 18.59
N TYR A 315 9.98 -7.97 19.17
CA TYR A 315 9.43 -8.79 20.24
C TYR A 315 7.91 -8.89 20.07
N GLY A 316 7.36 -10.08 20.25
CA GLY A 316 5.94 -10.35 20.03
C GLY A 316 5.64 -11.84 20.02
N PHE A 317 4.64 -12.25 19.27
CA PHE A 317 4.28 -13.65 19.07
C PHE A 317 3.70 -13.84 17.66
N VAL A 318 3.87 -15.04 17.12
CA VAL A 318 3.16 -15.49 15.93
C VAL A 318 1.91 -16.21 16.39
N ASP A 319 0.74 -15.68 16.04
CA ASP A 319 -0.55 -16.33 16.17
C ASP A 319 -1.16 -16.59 14.78
N TYR A 320 -2.41 -17.05 14.75
CA TYR A 320 -3.15 -17.29 13.51
C TYR A 320 -3.16 -16.05 12.60
N SER A 321 -3.46 -14.86 13.14
CA SER A 321 -3.58 -13.63 12.37
C SER A 321 -2.24 -13.18 11.77
N VAL A 322 -1.17 -13.25 12.55
CA VAL A 322 0.21 -12.95 12.10
C VAL A 322 0.61 -13.88 10.96
N LEU A 323 0.37 -15.19 11.08
CA LEU A 323 0.69 -16.14 10.02
C LEU A 323 -0.12 -15.86 8.74
N ARG A 324 -1.43 -15.59 8.86
CA ARG A 324 -2.28 -15.23 7.72
C ARG A 324 -1.76 -13.99 7.00
N TYR A 325 -1.35 -12.96 7.75
CA TYR A 325 -0.83 -11.73 7.17
C TYR A 325 0.54 -11.92 6.52
N ALA A 326 1.45 -12.68 7.14
CA ALA A 326 2.75 -13.01 6.54
C ALA A 326 2.60 -13.77 5.22
N ILE A 327 1.63 -14.68 5.13
CA ILE A 327 1.30 -15.39 3.89
C ILE A 327 0.72 -14.42 2.86
N TRP A 328 -0.24 -13.58 3.22
CA TRP A 328 -0.81 -12.57 2.33
C TRP A 328 0.27 -11.67 1.70
N ASN A 329 1.19 -11.20 2.52
CA ASN A 329 2.37 -10.45 2.10
C ASN A 329 3.22 -11.22 1.08
N ALA A 330 3.45 -12.52 1.31
CA ALA A 330 4.20 -13.35 0.37
C ALA A 330 3.45 -13.60 -0.95
N LEU A 331 2.12 -13.70 -0.92
CA LEU A 331 1.30 -13.84 -2.12
C LEU A 331 1.33 -12.58 -3.01
N TYR A 332 1.57 -11.41 -2.43
CA TYR A 332 1.65 -10.16 -3.17
C TYR A 332 2.90 -10.10 -4.09
N GLU A 333 4.02 -10.67 -3.67
CA GLU A 333 5.27 -10.73 -4.45
C GLU A 333 5.91 -12.13 -4.38
N PRO A 334 5.30 -13.14 -5.04
CA PRO A 334 5.63 -14.55 -4.84
C PRO A 334 7.08 -14.89 -5.24
N TYR A 335 7.58 -14.26 -6.29
CA TYR A 335 8.96 -14.45 -6.77
C TYR A 335 10.03 -14.00 -5.78
N ILE A 336 9.68 -13.08 -4.87
CA ILE A 336 10.59 -12.56 -3.85
C ILE A 336 10.43 -13.39 -2.57
N TYR A 337 9.20 -13.68 -2.16
CA TYR A 337 8.93 -14.14 -0.81
C TYR A 337 8.64 -15.64 -0.66
N PHE A 338 8.36 -16.40 -1.72
CA PHE A 338 8.02 -17.82 -1.54
C PHE A 338 9.15 -18.65 -0.92
N SER A 339 10.41 -18.37 -1.26
CA SER A 339 11.54 -19.05 -0.62
C SER A 339 11.59 -18.75 0.89
N THR A 340 11.47 -17.47 1.26
CA THR A 340 11.45 -17.04 2.66
C THR A 340 10.23 -17.56 3.41
N LEU A 341 9.06 -17.63 2.76
CA LEU A 341 7.85 -18.21 3.33
C LEU A 341 8.07 -19.70 3.64
N ALA A 342 8.63 -20.46 2.72
CA ALA A 342 8.93 -21.87 2.95
C ALA A 342 9.89 -22.07 4.14
N GLU A 343 10.93 -21.26 4.25
CA GLU A 343 11.84 -21.27 5.40
C GLU A 343 11.12 -20.89 6.70
N GLY A 344 10.27 -19.87 6.65
CA GLY A 344 9.49 -19.40 7.78
C GLY A 344 8.49 -20.44 8.29
N LEU A 345 7.74 -21.10 7.40
CA LEU A 345 6.79 -22.14 7.76
C LEU A 345 7.49 -23.36 8.38
N ALA A 346 8.63 -23.78 7.82
CA ALA A 346 9.42 -24.87 8.37
C ALA A 346 10.00 -24.53 9.76
N SER A 347 10.53 -23.31 9.92
CA SER A 347 11.03 -22.82 11.20
C SER A 347 9.93 -22.70 12.24
N LEU A 348 8.75 -22.22 11.83
CA LEU A 348 7.58 -22.09 12.69
C LEU A 348 7.08 -23.45 13.16
N ALA A 349 7.03 -24.46 12.29
CA ALA A 349 6.72 -25.84 12.66
C ALA A 349 7.70 -26.42 13.70
N ALA A 350 8.94 -25.93 13.72
CA ALA A 350 9.94 -26.27 14.74
C ALA A 350 9.86 -25.41 16.01
N GLY A 351 8.86 -24.54 16.14
CA GLY A 351 8.63 -23.67 17.29
C GLY A 351 9.40 -22.34 17.24
N ASN A 352 9.95 -21.94 16.09
CA ASN A 352 10.63 -20.66 15.91
C ASN A 352 9.90 -19.79 14.87
N GLY A 353 9.10 -18.84 15.35
CA GLY A 353 8.32 -17.93 14.52
C GLY A 353 9.05 -16.70 13.99
N THR A 354 10.37 -16.56 14.19
CA THR A 354 11.10 -15.31 13.93
C THR A 354 10.93 -14.82 12.49
N ILE A 355 11.14 -15.69 11.49
CA ILE A 355 11.02 -15.35 10.06
C ILE A 355 9.59 -14.91 9.72
N ILE A 356 8.58 -15.65 10.18
CA ILE A 356 7.16 -15.33 9.92
C ILE A 356 6.79 -13.98 10.57
N TYR A 357 7.25 -13.73 11.79
CA TYR A 357 7.00 -12.46 12.47
C TYR A 357 7.66 -11.29 11.73
N GLU A 358 8.89 -11.49 11.26
CA GLU A 358 9.65 -10.54 10.45
C GLU A 358 8.98 -10.24 9.10
N MET A 359 8.32 -11.21 8.48
CA MET A 359 7.58 -11.02 7.22
C MET A 359 6.32 -10.14 7.36
N GLN A 360 5.82 -9.94 8.58
CA GLN A 360 4.66 -9.04 8.82
C GLN A 360 5.02 -7.77 9.61
N ALA A 361 6.09 -7.78 10.40
CA ALA A 361 6.41 -6.69 11.31
C ALA A 361 7.25 -5.60 10.64
N THR A 362 6.75 -4.36 10.70
CA THR A 362 7.61 -3.17 10.59
C THR A 362 8.29 -2.93 11.95
N ALA A 363 9.61 -2.78 11.94
CA ALA A 363 10.32 -2.43 13.17
C ALA A 363 9.93 -1.00 13.56
N TYR A 364 9.54 -0.79 14.82
CA TYR A 364 9.35 0.57 15.32
C TYR A 364 10.68 1.31 15.25
N ASP A 365 10.72 2.34 14.41
CA ASP A 365 11.87 3.24 14.29
C ASP A 365 11.53 4.58 14.96
N PRO A 366 12.13 4.90 16.13
CA PRO A 366 11.88 6.17 16.79
C PRO A 366 12.37 7.38 15.97
N SER A 367 13.24 7.17 14.97
CA SER A 367 13.69 8.23 14.05
C SER A 367 12.79 8.41 12.84
N SER A 368 11.83 7.50 12.59
CA SER A 368 10.93 7.64 11.45
C SER A 368 10.04 8.88 11.59
N VAL A 369 9.74 9.49 10.46
CA VAL A 369 8.65 10.47 10.36
C VAL A 369 7.31 9.78 10.62
N TYR A 370 6.30 10.56 11.00
CA TYR A 370 4.94 10.05 11.15
C TYR A 370 4.40 9.66 9.78
N ASP A 371 4.21 8.37 9.52
CA ASP A 371 3.51 7.85 8.35
C ASP A 371 1.99 7.90 8.57
N ASN A 372 1.27 8.57 7.68
CA ASN A 372 -0.19 8.65 7.67
C ASN A 372 -0.82 7.85 6.52
N SER A 373 -0.07 6.92 5.91
CA SER A 373 -0.52 6.13 4.77
C SER A 373 -1.82 5.39 5.07
N TRP A 374 -1.94 4.81 6.26
CA TRP A 374 -3.14 4.09 6.71
C TRP A 374 -4.35 5.02 6.90
N GLU A 375 -4.18 6.18 7.54
CA GLU A 375 -5.24 7.17 7.71
C GLU A 375 -5.71 7.72 6.36
N ALA A 376 -4.77 8.02 5.46
CA ALA A 376 -5.08 8.47 4.12
C ALA A 376 -5.75 7.38 3.26
N GLU A 377 -5.32 6.13 3.38
CA GLU A 377 -5.96 4.99 2.71
C GLU A 377 -7.45 4.91 3.07
N ILE A 378 -7.76 4.95 4.37
CA ILE A 378 -9.14 4.95 4.87
C ILE A 378 -9.90 6.17 4.36
N ALA A 379 -9.34 7.37 4.52
CA ALA A 379 -10.02 8.60 4.16
C ALA A 379 -10.37 8.67 2.67
N ILE A 380 -9.44 8.24 1.80
CA ILE A 380 -9.61 8.22 0.35
C ILE A 380 -10.57 7.10 -0.07
N SER A 381 -10.27 5.85 0.29
CA SER A 381 -11.04 4.69 -0.18
C SER A 381 -12.48 4.71 0.31
N CYS A 382 -12.71 5.11 1.56
CA CYS A 382 -14.06 5.24 2.08
C CYS A 382 -14.77 6.46 1.48
N GLY A 383 -14.06 7.57 1.27
CA GLY A 383 -14.64 8.78 0.69
C GLY A 383 -15.10 8.62 -0.75
N ASP A 384 -14.33 7.88 -1.54
CA ASP A 384 -14.67 7.55 -2.94
C ASP A 384 -15.86 6.59 -3.04
N ALA A 385 -16.01 5.66 -2.10
CA ALA A 385 -17.04 4.63 -2.15
C ALA A 385 -18.46 5.20 -1.92
N LEU A 386 -19.44 4.78 -2.74
CA LEU A 386 -20.75 5.41 -2.81
C LEU A 386 -21.66 5.17 -1.59
N ASN A 387 -21.54 4.05 -0.87
CA ASN A 387 -22.43 3.66 0.24
C ASN A 387 -21.72 2.77 1.29
N ASN A 388 -21.40 3.31 2.48
CA ASN A 388 -20.83 2.53 3.57
C ASN A 388 -21.39 2.93 4.96
N THR A 389 -22.64 2.59 5.24
CA THR A 389 -23.30 2.82 6.55
C THR A 389 -23.73 1.51 7.21
N ASP A 390 -22.87 0.49 7.11
CA ASP A 390 -23.21 -0.85 7.56
C ASP A 390 -23.32 -0.89 9.09
N SER A 391 -24.42 -1.48 9.57
CA SER A 391 -24.54 -1.88 10.97
C SER A 391 -23.73 -3.16 11.22
N VAL A 392 -23.51 -3.51 12.49
CA VAL A 392 -22.93 -4.81 12.89
C VAL A 392 -23.68 -5.98 12.24
N ALA A 393 -25.01 -5.90 12.13
CA ALA A 393 -25.80 -6.96 11.51
C ALA A 393 -25.55 -7.06 10.00
N ASP A 394 -25.40 -5.93 9.31
CA ASP A 394 -25.07 -5.90 7.88
C ASP A 394 -23.67 -6.48 7.63
N LEU A 395 -22.71 -6.18 8.50
CA LEU A 395 -21.35 -6.74 8.43
C LEU A 395 -21.31 -8.26 8.65
N PHE A 396 -22.13 -8.80 9.56
CA PHE A 396 -22.28 -10.26 9.68
C PHE A 396 -22.89 -10.87 8.43
N ALA A 397 -23.93 -10.24 7.87
CA ALA A 397 -24.56 -10.71 6.63
C ALA A 397 -23.58 -10.67 5.45
N TYR A 398 -22.78 -9.61 5.35
CA TYR A 398 -21.72 -9.49 4.35
C TYR A 398 -20.66 -10.58 4.53
N TRP A 399 -20.18 -10.81 5.76
CA TRP A 399 -19.22 -11.88 6.03
C TRP A 399 -19.77 -13.26 5.65
N ASP A 400 -21.02 -13.55 5.96
CA ASP A 400 -21.67 -14.81 5.59
C ASP A 400 -21.73 -15.04 4.07
N ASP A 401 -21.85 -13.95 3.29
CA ASP A 401 -21.85 -13.97 1.83
C ASP A 401 -20.44 -14.18 1.25
N VAL A 402 -19.42 -13.53 1.82
CA VAL A 402 -18.08 -13.49 1.21
C VAL A 402 -17.08 -14.50 1.74
N LYS A 403 -17.29 -15.07 2.94
CA LYS A 403 -16.34 -16.00 3.59
C LYS A 403 -16.02 -17.26 2.78
N GLY A 404 -16.90 -17.64 1.84
CA GLY A 404 -16.70 -18.78 0.96
C GLY A 404 -16.04 -18.45 -0.38
N LEU A 405 -15.80 -17.17 -0.67
CA LEU A 405 -15.19 -16.75 -1.94
C LEU A 405 -13.68 -16.99 -1.97
N SER A 406 -13.03 -16.77 -0.82
CA SER A 406 -11.60 -16.98 -0.65
C SER A 406 -11.28 -17.26 0.81
N THR A 407 -10.23 -18.04 1.07
CA THR A 407 -9.73 -18.20 2.43
C THR A 407 -9.28 -16.86 3.01
N PHE A 408 -8.84 -15.91 2.16
CA PHE A 408 -8.33 -14.59 2.53
C PHE A 408 -9.42 -13.50 2.57
N ALA A 409 -10.70 -13.86 2.47
CA ALA A 409 -11.83 -12.92 2.54
C ALA A 409 -11.78 -12.02 3.78
N ASN A 410 -11.21 -12.53 4.88
CA ASN A 410 -11.08 -11.82 6.13
C ASN A 410 -10.02 -10.70 6.13
N LEU A 411 -9.02 -10.77 5.25
CA LEU A 411 -7.91 -9.80 5.18
C LEU A 411 -8.24 -8.58 4.33
N LEU A 412 -8.99 -8.77 3.24
CA LEU A 412 -9.31 -7.71 2.29
C LEU A 412 -10.76 -7.25 2.41
N LEU A 413 -11.73 -8.15 2.17
CA LEU A 413 -13.13 -7.79 1.96
C LEU A 413 -13.77 -7.23 3.23
N ILE A 414 -13.78 -8.01 4.32
CA ILE A 414 -14.43 -7.61 5.56
C ILE A 414 -13.71 -6.43 6.21
N LYS A 415 -12.36 -6.41 6.16
CA LYS A 415 -11.55 -5.32 6.71
C LYS A 415 -11.92 -3.99 6.04
N GLN A 416 -11.89 -3.94 4.72
CA GLN A 416 -12.22 -2.75 3.96
C GLN A 416 -13.66 -2.28 4.23
N ARG A 417 -14.62 -3.22 4.22
CA ARG A 417 -16.03 -2.91 4.45
C ARG A 417 -16.27 -2.35 5.86
N ILE A 418 -15.65 -2.95 6.89
CA ILE A 418 -15.76 -2.48 8.27
C ILE A 418 -15.11 -1.11 8.44
N SER A 419 -13.90 -0.90 7.90
CA SER A 419 -13.19 0.39 7.99
C SER A 419 -14.02 1.55 7.44
N CYS A 420 -14.85 1.30 6.42
CA CYS A 420 -15.71 2.32 5.85
C CYS A 420 -17.11 2.40 6.45
N SER A 421 -17.51 1.50 7.36
CA SER A 421 -18.87 1.43 7.94
C SER A 421 -19.33 2.68 8.71
N SER A 422 -18.42 3.63 8.93
CA SER A 422 -18.62 4.88 9.65
C SER A 422 -18.34 6.11 8.77
N VAL A 423 -18.33 5.98 7.44
CA VAL A 423 -17.89 7.07 6.54
C VAL A 423 -18.74 8.34 6.63
N ASP A 424 -20.02 8.23 6.97
CA ASP A 424 -20.89 9.38 7.20
C ASP A 424 -20.41 10.27 8.36
N LEU A 425 -19.63 9.70 9.28
CA LEU A 425 -18.95 10.44 10.34
C LEU A 425 -17.62 11.04 9.85
N LEU A 426 -16.95 10.38 8.89
CA LEU A 426 -15.68 10.85 8.29
C LEU A 426 -15.86 12.09 7.42
N LEU A 427 -16.92 12.16 6.62
CA LEU A 427 -17.12 13.21 5.63
C LEU A 427 -18.39 14.00 5.91
N SER A 428 -18.23 15.15 6.56
CA SER A 428 -19.34 16.07 6.75
C SER A 428 -19.62 16.82 5.44
N ALA A 429 -20.66 16.34 4.74
CA ALA A 429 -21.20 16.87 3.48
C ALA A 429 -20.33 16.64 2.24
N ARG A 430 -20.73 15.63 1.44
CA ARG A 430 -20.49 15.65 -0.01
C ARG A 430 -21.14 16.93 -0.57
N VAL A 431 -20.33 17.94 -0.87
CA VAL A 431 -20.78 19.03 -1.75
C VAL A 431 -20.72 18.45 -3.16
N CYS A 432 -21.88 18.00 -3.66
CA CYS A 432 -22.07 17.59 -5.05
C CYS A 432 -21.80 18.72 -6.03
#